data_AF-A0A847JBL9-F1
#
_entry.id   AF-A0A847JBL9-F1
#
_cell.length_a   1.000
_cell.length_b   1.000
_cell.length_c   1.000
_cell.angle_alpha   90.00
_cell.angle_beta   90.00
_cell.angle_gamma   90.00
#
_symmetry.space_group_name_H-M   'P 1'
#
loop_
_entity.id
_entity.type
_entity.pdbx_description
1 polymer ?
#
loop_
_entity_poly.entity_id
_entity_poly.type
_entity_poly.pdbx_seq_one_letter_code
_entity_poly.pdbx_strand_id
1 'polypeptide(L)'
;GDAEGVALAARSAKERGAITALYHSTDAAKIERAAAAHAAAGVALSVNLTGGLYVNQSAAFSDLHVSGANPAGNAALTDAAFVAPRFRVVGIRRPAAA
;
A
#
# COMPACT_ATOMS: atom_id res chain seq x y z
N GLY A 1 -25.33 -2.49 -2.30
CA GLY A 1 -25.11 -1.34 -3.23
C GLY A 1 -23.63 -1.01 -3.35
N ASP A 2 -23.24 -0.06 -4.20
CA ASP A 2 -21.82 0.29 -4.43
C ASP A 2 -21.04 0.62 -3.14
N ALA A 3 -21.59 1.50 -2.29
CA ALA A 3 -20.98 1.85 -1.00
C ALA A 3 -20.81 0.64 -0.05
N GLU A 4 -21.75 -0.30 -0.08
CA GLU A 4 -21.70 -1.53 0.72
C GLU A 4 -20.62 -2.49 0.20
N GLY A 5 -20.45 -2.58 -1.13
CA GLY A 5 -19.39 -3.37 -1.75
C GLY A 5 -18.01 -2.84 -1.38
N VAL A 6 -17.80 -1.52 -1.45
CA VAL A 6 -16.57 -0.86 -1.01
C VAL A 6 -16.31 -1.12 0.49
N ALA A 7 -17.34 -0.98 1.33
CA ALA A 7 -17.21 -1.21 2.76
C ALA A 7 -16.85 -2.67 3.09
N LEU A 8 -17.46 -3.63 2.41
CA LEU A 8 -17.15 -5.06 2.56
C LEU A 8 -15.73 -5.38 2.10
N ALA A 9 -15.31 -4.86 0.95
CA ALA A 9 -13.97 -5.07 0.41
C ALA A 9 -12.89 -4.49 1.33
N ALA A 10 -13.04 -3.23 1.76
CA ALA A 10 -12.11 -2.59 2.68
C ALA A 10 -12.05 -3.31 4.04
N ARG A 11 -13.21 -3.73 4.59
CA ARG A 11 -13.24 -4.53 5.82
C ARG A 11 -12.49 -5.85 5.65
N SER A 12 -12.71 -6.54 4.53
CA SER A 12 -12.06 -7.82 4.24
C SER A 12 -10.53 -7.65 4.10
N ALA A 13 -10.08 -6.60 3.41
CA ALA A 13 -8.66 -6.27 3.31
C ALA A 13 -8.03 -5.98 4.68
N LYS A 14 -8.74 -5.24 5.53
CA LYS A 14 -8.28 -4.92 6.90
C LYS A 14 -8.19 -6.17 7.79
N GLU A 15 -9.20 -7.04 7.74
CA GLU A 15 -9.31 -8.19 8.65
C GLU A 15 -8.51 -9.41 8.18
N ARG A 16 -8.42 -9.62 6.86
CA ARG A 16 -7.83 -10.84 6.27
C ARG A 16 -6.61 -10.58 5.39
N GLY A 17 -6.32 -9.32 5.11
CA GLY A 17 -5.25 -8.92 4.22
C GLY A 17 -5.70 -8.85 2.76
N ALA A 18 -5.19 -7.84 2.06
CA ALA A 18 -5.21 -7.77 0.60
C ALA A 18 -4.00 -6.96 0.11
N ILE A 19 -3.41 -7.37 -1.00
CA ILE A 19 -2.30 -6.63 -1.65
C ILE A 19 -2.86 -5.58 -2.60
N THR A 20 -3.93 -5.92 -3.32
CA THR A 20 -4.50 -5.06 -4.36
C THR A 20 -6.02 -4.99 -4.25
N ALA A 21 -6.58 -3.89 -4.71
CA ALA A 21 -8.00 -3.68 -4.92
C ALA A 21 -8.22 -3.02 -6.28
N LEU A 22 -9.34 -3.34 -6.93
CA LEU A 22 -9.77 -2.72 -8.18
C LEU A 22 -11.18 -2.18 -8.00
N TYR A 23 -11.39 -0.93 -8.38
CA TYR A 23 -12.68 -0.30 -8.34
C TYR A 23 -13.05 0.32 -9.69
N HIS A 24 -14.29 0.14 -10.10
CA HIS A 24 -14.84 0.69 -11.34
C HIS A 24 -15.97 1.65 -11.06
N SER A 25 -15.83 2.89 -11.50
CA SER A 25 -16.86 3.93 -11.40
C SER A 25 -16.52 5.11 -12.30
N THR A 26 -17.54 5.81 -12.81
CA THR A 26 -17.38 7.08 -13.53
C THR A 26 -17.63 8.31 -12.63
N ASP A 27 -18.05 8.08 -11.39
CA ASP A 27 -18.35 9.13 -10.41
C ASP A 27 -17.13 9.35 -9.52
N ALA A 28 -16.51 10.53 -9.65
CA ALA A 28 -15.32 10.92 -8.91
C ALA A 28 -15.51 10.88 -7.40
N ALA A 29 -16.69 11.26 -6.88
CA ALA A 29 -16.94 11.26 -5.44
C ALA A 29 -16.99 9.84 -4.88
N LYS A 30 -17.44 8.86 -5.69
CA LYS A 30 -17.37 7.44 -5.31
C LYS A 30 -15.94 6.92 -5.31
N ILE A 31 -15.15 7.30 -6.32
CA ILE A 31 -13.73 6.92 -6.41
C ILE A 31 -12.96 7.42 -5.18
N GLU A 32 -13.13 8.68 -4.79
CA GLU A 32 -12.45 9.23 -3.61
C GLU A 32 -12.85 8.52 -2.32
N ARG A 33 -14.13 8.19 -2.15
CA ARG A 33 -14.60 7.39 -1.00
C ARG A 33 -14.00 5.99 -1.00
N ALA A 34 -13.90 5.35 -2.16
CA ALA A 34 -13.26 4.06 -2.29
C ALA A 34 -11.76 4.14 -1.98
N ALA A 35 -11.05 5.15 -2.48
CA ALA A 35 -9.64 5.38 -2.21
C ALA A 35 -9.38 5.56 -0.71
N ALA A 36 -10.16 6.39 -0.03
CA ALA A 36 -10.05 6.58 1.41
C ALA A 36 -10.30 5.28 2.21
N ALA A 37 -11.33 4.51 1.85
CA ALA A 37 -11.67 3.26 2.52
C ALA A 37 -10.56 2.19 2.37
N HIS A 38 -10.01 2.05 1.16
CA HIS A 38 -8.94 1.08 0.86
C HIS A 38 -7.60 1.52 1.46
N ALA A 39 -7.28 2.81 1.45
CA ALA A 39 -6.11 3.35 2.13
C ALA A 39 -6.16 3.09 3.65
N ALA A 40 -7.32 3.30 4.28
CA ALA A 40 -7.52 3.00 5.70
C ALA A 40 -7.44 1.49 6.02
N ALA A 41 -7.68 0.63 5.02
CA ALA A 41 -7.52 -0.82 5.11
C ALA A 41 -6.10 -1.30 4.72
N GLY A 42 -5.19 -0.37 4.40
CA GLY A 42 -3.81 -0.68 4.05
C GLY A 42 -3.66 -1.42 2.71
N VAL A 43 -4.54 -1.18 1.73
CA VAL A 43 -4.46 -1.85 0.42
C VAL A 43 -4.39 -0.83 -0.71
N ALA A 44 -3.53 -1.08 -1.71
CA ALA A 44 -3.39 -0.23 -2.89
C ALA A 44 -4.62 -0.36 -3.80
N LEU A 45 -5.13 0.77 -4.30
CA LEU A 45 -6.33 0.82 -5.14
C LEU A 45 -5.97 1.19 -6.58
N SER A 46 -6.36 0.32 -7.51
CA SER A 46 -6.43 0.62 -8.93
C SER A 46 -7.84 1.04 -9.32
N VAL A 47 -7.97 1.98 -10.25
CA VAL A 47 -9.26 2.52 -10.68
C VAL A 47 -9.41 2.41 -12.20
N ASN A 48 -10.53 1.85 -12.66
CA ASN A 48 -10.91 1.81 -14.07
C ASN A 48 -9.85 1.20 -15.02
N LEU A 49 -9.17 0.12 -14.58
CA LEU A 49 -8.29 -0.64 -15.45
C LEU A 49 -9.11 -1.43 -16.48
N THR A 50 -9.27 -0.88 -17.69
CA THR A 50 -10.00 -1.50 -18.80
C THR A 50 -9.12 -1.74 -20.05
N GLY A 51 -7.82 -1.43 -19.95
CA GLY A 51 -6.83 -1.60 -21.01
C GLY A 51 -5.90 -2.80 -20.76
N GLY A 52 -4.65 -2.72 -21.23
CA GLY A 52 -3.65 -3.78 -21.08
C GLY A 52 -2.94 -3.85 -19.73
N LEU A 53 -3.34 -3.00 -18.77
CA LEU A 53 -2.84 -3.03 -17.39
C LEU A 53 -3.80 -3.82 -16.50
N TYR A 54 -3.27 -4.75 -15.72
CA TYR A 54 -4.04 -5.61 -14.83
C TYR A 54 -3.69 -5.32 -13.37
N VAL A 55 -4.67 -5.50 -12.47
CA VAL A 55 -4.53 -5.20 -11.03
C VAL A 55 -3.43 -6.02 -10.33
N ASN A 56 -3.03 -7.15 -10.90
CA ASN A 56 -1.95 -8.00 -10.38
C ASN A 56 -0.56 -7.62 -10.89
N GLN A 57 -0.43 -6.57 -11.72
CA GLN A 57 0.85 -6.06 -12.19
C GLN A 57 1.34 -4.93 -11.29
N SER A 58 2.63 -4.93 -10.98
CA SER A 58 3.31 -3.87 -10.25
C SER A 58 4.67 -3.59 -10.89
N ALA A 59 4.97 -2.33 -11.17
CA ALA A 59 6.24 -1.88 -11.71
C ALA A 59 7.22 -1.51 -10.58
N ALA A 60 8.44 -2.07 -10.64
CA ALA A 60 9.52 -1.67 -9.76
C ALA A 60 9.80 -0.16 -9.91
N PHE A 61 10.29 0.47 -8.82
CA PHE A 61 10.59 1.90 -8.74
C PHE A 61 9.37 2.85 -8.81
N SER A 62 8.15 2.32 -8.88
CA SER A 62 6.89 3.10 -8.84
C SER A 62 5.93 2.53 -7.81
N ASP A 63 5.61 1.25 -7.93
CA ASP A 63 4.50 0.65 -7.19
C ASP A 63 5.04 -0.05 -5.94
N LEU A 64 4.59 0.38 -4.77
CA LEU A 64 4.88 -0.29 -3.51
C LEU A 64 4.05 -1.58 -3.44
N HIS A 65 4.70 -2.71 -3.63
CA HIS A 65 4.04 -4.01 -3.55
C HIS A 65 3.90 -4.43 -2.08
N VAL A 66 2.66 -4.68 -1.64
CA VAL A 66 2.29 -4.78 -0.22
C VAL A 66 2.50 -3.46 0.53
N SER A 67 1.66 -3.18 1.53
CA SER A 67 1.75 -1.94 2.31
C SER A 67 2.49 -2.10 3.65
N GLY A 68 2.53 -3.32 4.21
CA GLY A 68 2.91 -3.54 5.60
C GLY A 68 1.82 -3.20 6.63
N ALA A 69 0.66 -2.72 6.18
CA ALA A 69 -0.39 -2.15 7.03
C ALA A 69 -1.63 -3.04 7.20
N ASN A 70 -1.64 -4.25 6.62
CA ASN A 70 -2.71 -5.22 6.79
C ASN A 70 -2.15 -6.67 6.82
N PRO A 71 -2.96 -7.69 7.14
CA PRO A 71 -2.48 -9.06 7.28
C PRO A 71 -1.87 -9.71 6.02
N ALA A 72 -1.92 -9.08 4.84
CA ALA A 72 -1.31 -9.63 3.62
C ALA A 72 0.22 -9.59 3.66
N GLY A 73 0.81 -8.73 4.50
CA GLY A 73 2.24 -8.71 4.75
C GLY A 73 2.63 -7.55 5.66
N ASN A 74 3.78 -7.70 6.32
CA ASN A 74 4.26 -6.78 7.36
C ASN A 74 5.30 -5.76 6.88
N ALA A 75 5.60 -5.73 5.57
CA ALA A 75 6.50 -4.76 4.97
C ALA A 75 6.15 -4.53 3.49
N ALA A 76 6.49 -3.35 2.97
CA ALA A 76 6.39 -3.02 1.56
C ALA A 76 7.64 -3.45 0.78
N LEU A 77 7.48 -3.79 -0.50
CA LEU A 77 8.55 -4.11 -1.45
C LEU A 77 8.66 -2.99 -2.51
N THR A 78 9.59 -2.05 -2.38
CA THR A 78 10.42 -1.77 -1.20
C THR A 78 10.26 -0.32 -0.77
N ASP A 79 10.41 -0.07 0.53
CA ASP A 79 10.53 1.26 1.09
C ASP A 79 11.81 1.37 1.97
N ALA A 80 12.01 2.52 2.62
CA ALA A 80 13.12 2.69 3.54
C ALA A 80 13.02 1.77 4.77
N ALA A 81 11.80 1.51 5.28
CA ALA A 81 11.58 0.65 6.44
C ALA A 81 11.97 -0.82 6.18
N PHE A 82 11.89 -1.26 4.93
CA PHE A 82 12.30 -2.61 4.51
C PHE A 82 13.80 -2.88 4.70
N VAL A 83 14.65 -1.83 4.62
CA VAL A 83 16.12 -1.97 4.62
C VAL A 83 16.81 -1.29 5.80
N ALA A 84 16.29 -0.17 6.29
CA ALA A 84 16.91 0.61 7.37
C ALA A 84 17.21 -0.19 8.65
N PRO A 85 16.38 -1.13 9.13
CA PRO A 85 16.66 -1.85 10.37
C PRO A 85 17.68 -2.99 10.22
N ARG A 86 18.18 -3.28 9.01
CA ARG A 86 19.08 -4.41 8.73
C ARG A 86 20.53 -4.18 9.17
N PHE A 87 20.90 -2.94 9.48
CA PHE A 87 22.22 -2.58 9.98
C PHE A 87 22.13 -1.53 11.08
N ARG A 88 23.21 -1.40 11.86
CA ARG A 88 23.35 -0.40 12.93
C ARG A 88 24.67 0.31 12.77
N VAL A 89 24.70 1.58 13.14
CA VAL A 89 25.92 2.40 13.13
C VAL A 89 26.32 2.69 14.57
N VAL A 90 27.56 2.37 14.92
CA VAL A 90 28.13 2.66 16.25
C VAL A 90 29.22 3.71 16.08
N GLY A 91 29.05 4.86 16.72
CA GLY A 91 30.00 5.97 16.66
C GLY A 91 31.10 5.86 17.71
N ILE A 92 32.33 6.14 17.30
CA ILE A 92 33.48 6.30 18.20
C ILE A 92 34.03 7.72 17.99
N ARG A 93 34.32 8.44 19.08
CA ARG A 93 34.88 9.80 19.04
C ARG A 93 36.15 9.93 19.87
N ARG A 94 37.07 10.77 19.43
CA ARG A 94 38.30 11.17 20.13
C ARG A 94 38.56 12.66 19.95
N PRO A 95 39.25 13.33 20.89
CA PRO A 95 39.67 14.72 20.71
C PRO A 95 40.52 14.91 19.45
N ALA A 96 40.33 16.02 18.74
CA ALA A 96 41.29 16.49 17.74
C ALA A 96 42.43 17.23 18.44
N ALA A 97 43.66 17.10 17.94
CA ALA A 97 44.76 17.94 18.39
C ALA A 97 44.47 19.41 18.03
N ALA A 98 44.92 20.34 18.88
CA ALA A 98 44.84 21.77 18.63
C ALA A 98 45.69 22.17 17.43
#